data_AF-A0A024UFY9-F1
#
_entry.id   AF-A0A024UFY9-F1
#
_cell.length_a   1.000
_cell.length_b   1.000
_cell.length_c   1.000
_cell.angle_alpha   90.00
_cell.angle_beta   90.00
_cell.angle_gamma   90.00
#
_symmetry.space_group_name_H-M   'P 1'
#
loop_
_entity.id
_entity.type
_entity.pdbx_description
1 polymer ?
#
loop_
_entity_poly.entity_id
_entity_poly.type
_entity_poly.pdbx_seq_one_letter_code
_entity_poly.pdbx_strand_id
1 'polypeptide(L)'
;MTVMTRSMSSKTRSSAKPPRPTTCTCVWCRTWKPRKVYYRTRRAVKKERSQPTPKATKSTFLKRKPRGTTSAAATAPPTPATGQVDSIAAAHLAHLDAPLRVATLPDGHVMDASLVLVDLAQNMDKYYLIQLIQANVSSLGGDSHYYCFTRWGRTGTAGQHQLDGPHVTLAHAQAVFESKFHEKTGQAWHTRASFAQIDGKYDLLRVDYEAKANGQWEYYMDDFVDGKATGWYPYTAGGTTQMEFLWQTHQANATYNSRIVQSGHYSYRIDLTAMTQTNISTEKLRRIRRRR
;
A
#
# COMPACT_ATOMS: atom_id res chain seq x y z
N MET A 1 -10.04 -17.75 95.73
CA MET A 1 -9.97 -16.34 96.15
C MET A 1 -10.33 -15.46 94.96
N THR A 2 -11.38 -14.66 95.15
CA THR A 2 -11.60 -13.30 94.61
C THR A 2 -11.73 -13.06 93.09
N VAL A 3 -12.94 -12.65 92.74
CA VAL A 3 -13.40 -11.94 91.53
C VAL A 3 -12.93 -10.47 91.56
N MET A 4 -12.69 -9.85 90.38
CA MET A 4 -13.02 -8.44 89.99
C MET A 4 -12.11 -8.02 88.81
N THR A 5 -12.59 -7.89 87.56
CA THR A 5 -13.33 -6.79 86.90
C THR A 5 -12.59 -5.46 86.72
N ARG A 6 -12.85 -4.85 85.53
CA ARG A 6 -12.75 -3.41 85.13
C ARG A 6 -11.36 -2.92 84.67
N SER A 7 -11.22 -1.99 83.72
CA SER A 7 -12.17 -1.12 83.00
C SER A 7 -11.47 -0.48 81.78
N MET A 8 -12.31 -0.02 80.86
CA MET A 8 -12.12 0.68 79.59
C MET A 8 -11.35 2.01 79.61
N SER A 9 -10.98 2.42 78.37
CA SER A 9 -11.09 3.76 77.76
C SER A 9 -9.72 4.24 77.25
N SER A 10 -9.51 4.81 76.05
CA SER A 10 -10.29 5.11 74.84
C SER A 10 -9.30 5.76 73.83
N LYS A 11 -9.79 6.00 72.59
CA LYS A 11 -9.25 6.83 71.49
C LYS A 11 -8.70 6.02 70.30
N THR A 12 -9.51 5.79 69.27
CA THR A 12 -9.59 6.58 67.99
C THR A 12 -8.25 6.64 67.26
N ARG A 13 -8.09 6.34 65.96
CA ARG A 13 -8.92 6.73 64.80
C ARG A 13 -8.40 5.99 63.55
N SER A 14 -9.31 5.70 62.62
CA SER A 14 -9.06 5.24 61.26
C SER A 14 -8.08 6.14 60.48
N SER A 15 -7.17 5.54 59.68
CA SER A 15 -6.63 6.23 58.51
C SER A 15 -6.26 5.24 57.39
N ALA A 16 -6.92 5.43 56.25
CA ALA A 16 -6.68 4.76 54.99
C ALA A 16 -5.36 5.22 54.36
N LYS A 17 -4.70 4.30 53.63
CA LYS A 17 -3.47 4.55 52.88
C LYS A 17 -3.67 5.63 51.80
N PRO A 18 -2.73 6.58 51.64
CA PRO A 18 -2.82 7.62 50.62
C PRO A 18 -2.53 7.09 49.20
N PRO A 19 -3.16 7.66 48.16
CA PRO A 19 -2.87 7.33 46.76
C PRO A 19 -1.49 7.84 46.31
N ARG A 20 -0.87 7.10 45.40
CA ARG A 20 0.45 7.41 44.81
C ARG A 20 0.37 8.61 43.86
N PRO A 21 1.40 9.46 43.83
CA PRO A 21 1.42 10.66 43.00
C PRO A 21 1.60 10.34 41.51
N THR A 22 0.71 10.90 40.69
CA THR A 22 0.83 10.98 39.23
C THR A 22 1.67 12.19 38.84
N THR A 23 2.99 12.04 38.75
CA THR A 23 3.85 12.87 37.88
C THR A 23 5.21 12.18 37.74
N CYS A 24 5.52 11.74 36.51
CA CYS A 24 6.81 11.16 36.16
C CYS A 24 7.75 12.29 35.72
N THR A 25 8.75 12.59 36.53
CA THR A 25 9.80 13.59 36.27
C THR A 25 10.96 12.99 35.47
N CYS A 26 10.69 12.56 34.24
CA CYS A 26 11.74 12.18 33.29
C CYS A 26 12.03 13.32 32.31
N VAL A 27 13.32 13.54 32.02
CA VAL A 27 13.88 14.64 31.19
C VAL A 27 13.45 14.58 29.70
N TRP A 28 12.70 13.56 29.29
CA TRP A 28 12.18 13.36 27.93
C TRP A 28 10.74 13.87 27.69
N CYS A 29 10.12 14.58 28.63
CA CYS A 29 8.76 15.13 28.50
C CYS A 29 8.68 16.62 28.10
N ARG A 30 9.78 17.28 27.69
CA ARG A 30 9.82 18.74 27.45
C ARG A 30 9.67 19.22 25.99
N THR A 31 9.28 18.37 25.04
CA THR A 31 9.08 18.81 23.63
C THR A 31 7.72 18.47 23.02
N TRP A 32 6.69 18.27 23.85
CA TRP A 32 5.31 18.12 23.37
C TRP A 32 4.58 19.47 23.34
N LYS A 33 4.43 20.05 22.13
CA LYS A 33 3.53 21.20 21.90
C LYS A 33 2.11 20.69 21.63
N PRO A 34 1.07 21.21 22.31
CA PRO A 34 -0.30 20.76 22.06
C PRO A 34 -0.77 21.19 20.66
N ARG A 35 -1.45 20.27 19.96
CA ARG A 35 -2.12 20.55 18.67
C ARG A 35 -3.30 21.52 18.89
N LYS A 36 -3.40 22.56 18.06
CA LYS A 36 -4.54 23.49 18.05
C LYS A 36 -5.84 22.76 17.73
N VAL A 37 -6.79 22.82 18.64
CA VAL A 37 -8.19 22.43 18.43
C VAL A 37 -8.87 23.52 17.60
N TYR A 38 -9.30 23.18 16.38
CA TYR A 38 -10.12 24.09 15.56
C TYR A 38 -11.60 23.76 15.76
N TYR A 39 -12.34 24.65 16.42
CA TYR A 39 -13.79 24.64 16.41
C TYR A 39 -14.29 25.28 15.09
N ARG A 40 -15.00 24.50 14.26
CA ARG A 40 -15.71 25.02 13.07
C ARG A 40 -17.03 25.63 13.51
N THR A 41 -17.15 26.95 13.40
CA THR A 41 -18.42 27.67 13.50
C THR A 41 -19.23 27.47 12.20
N ARG A 42 -20.51 27.11 12.34
CA ARG A 42 -21.48 27.00 11.24
C ARG A 42 -21.80 28.40 10.72
N ARG A 43 -21.63 28.66 9.42
CA ARG A 43 -22.18 29.84 8.76
C ARG A 43 -23.55 29.51 8.18
N ALA A 44 -24.51 30.39 8.47
CA ALA A 44 -25.89 30.34 8.02
C ALA A 44 -26.03 30.51 6.51
N VAL A 45 -26.95 29.75 5.91
CA VAL A 45 -27.39 29.85 4.52
C VAL A 45 -28.40 31.00 4.41
N LYS A 46 -28.17 31.93 3.48
CA LYS A 46 -29.15 32.94 3.06
C LYS A 46 -29.65 32.59 1.65
N LYS A 47 -30.98 32.68 1.48
CA LYS A 47 -31.77 32.29 0.30
C LYS A 47 -31.96 33.48 -0.66
N GLU A 48 -32.36 33.16 -1.90
CA GLU A 48 -32.92 34.03 -2.98
C GLU A 48 -31.90 34.80 -3.87
N ARG A 49 -32.08 35.00 -5.20
CA ARG A 49 -33.19 34.86 -6.16
C ARG A 49 -32.62 34.81 -7.62
N SER A 50 -33.49 34.48 -8.59
CA SER A 50 -33.31 34.24 -10.04
C SER A 50 -32.72 35.35 -10.95
N GLN A 51 -31.91 34.91 -11.94
CA GLN A 51 -31.63 35.32 -13.36
C GLN A 51 -31.99 36.73 -13.93
N PRO A 52 -31.22 37.28 -14.90
CA PRO A 52 -31.33 36.90 -16.34
C PRO A 52 -30.04 36.90 -17.20
N THR A 53 -30.13 36.23 -18.36
CA THR A 53 -29.15 36.18 -19.49
C THR A 53 -28.99 37.52 -20.24
N PRO A 54 -27.88 37.74 -20.99
CA PRO A 54 -28.02 37.73 -22.46
C PRO A 54 -26.78 37.32 -23.31
N LYS A 55 -27.13 36.74 -24.48
CA LYS A 55 -26.63 36.92 -25.87
C LYS A 55 -25.20 36.55 -26.32
N ALA A 56 -25.20 35.91 -27.49
CA ALA A 56 -24.09 35.44 -28.30
C ALA A 56 -23.36 36.55 -29.06
N THR A 57 -22.05 36.35 -29.28
CA THR A 57 -21.24 37.05 -30.30
C THR A 57 -20.31 36.06 -30.99
N LYS A 58 -20.28 36.12 -32.32
CA LYS A 58 -19.45 35.32 -33.25
C LYS A 58 -18.02 35.85 -33.36
N SER A 59 -17.16 35.04 -34.00
CA SER A 59 -15.83 35.37 -34.60
C SER A 59 -14.64 35.08 -33.68
N THR A 60 -13.51 34.49 -34.10
CA THR A 60 -12.93 34.29 -35.43
C THR A 60 -11.92 33.13 -35.40
N PHE A 61 -11.73 32.50 -36.56
CA PHE A 61 -10.81 31.41 -36.86
C PHE A 61 -9.33 31.86 -36.75
N LEU A 62 -8.51 31.18 -35.95
CA LEU A 62 -7.05 31.14 -36.14
C LEU A 62 -6.53 29.72 -35.90
N LYS A 63 -6.09 29.09 -37.00
CA LYS A 63 -5.38 27.81 -37.05
C LYS A 63 -4.07 27.89 -36.25
N ARG A 64 -3.86 26.98 -35.30
CA ARG A 64 -2.51 26.60 -34.82
C ARG A 64 -2.38 25.08 -34.70
N LYS A 65 -1.34 24.55 -35.35
CA LYS A 65 -0.87 23.15 -35.38
C LYS A 65 -0.72 22.55 -33.96
N PRO A 66 -0.92 21.23 -33.77
CA PRO A 66 -0.68 20.58 -32.50
C PRO A 66 0.83 20.45 -32.25
N ARG A 67 1.32 21.04 -31.17
CA ARG A 67 2.62 20.67 -30.59
C ARG A 67 2.33 19.53 -29.64
N GLY A 68 2.59 18.31 -30.11
CA GLY A 68 2.63 17.12 -29.26
C GLY A 68 3.76 17.28 -28.26
N THR A 69 3.40 17.49 -27.01
CA THR A 69 4.30 17.24 -25.88
C THR A 69 3.71 16.07 -25.14
N THR A 70 4.05 14.87 -25.57
CA THR A 70 3.85 13.66 -24.76
C THR A 70 4.71 13.82 -23.51
N SER A 71 4.08 14.22 -22.41
CA SER A 71 4.67 14.08 -21.08
C SER A 71 4.80 12.59 -20.81
N ALA A 72 6.02 12.06 -20.90
CA ALA A 72 6.35 10.72 -20.47
C ALA A 72 6.21 10.66 -18.95
N ALA A 73 5.01 10.30 -18.47
CA ALA A 73 4.79 9.99 -17.07
C ALA A 73 5.63 8.75 -16.72
N ALA A 74 6.51 8.89 -15.73
CA ALA A 74 7.28 7.78 -15.16
C ALA A 74 6.32 6.65 -14.79
N THR A 75 6.37 5.58 -15.58
CA THR A 75 5.45 4.44 -15.50
C THR A 75 5.97 3.49 -14.42
N ALA A 76 5.09 3.00 -13.54
CA ALA A 76 5.47 2.02 -12.53
C ALA A 76 5.99 0.74 -13.20
N PRO A 77 7.16 0.20 -12.80
CA PRO A 77 7.61 -1.10 -13.27
C PRO A 77 6.65 -2.20 -12.79
N PRO A 78 6.52 -3.30 -13.55
CA PRO A 78 5.66 -4.42 -13.20
C PRO A 78 6.01 -4.98 -11.82
N THR A 79 4.99 -5.26 -11.00
CA THR A 79 5.16 -6.11 -9.82
C THR A 79 5.51 -7.52 -10.31
N PRO A 80 6.63 -8.12 -9.87
CA PRO A 80 7.07 -9.43 -10.35
C PRO A 80 6.13 -10.55 -9.89
N ALA A 81 6.18 -11.65 -10.62
CA ALA A 81 5.58 -12.91 -10.19
C ALA A 81 6.51 -13.65 -9.20
N THR A 82 5.98 -14.35 -8.18
CA THR A 82 6.40 -15.67 -7.64
C THR A 82 7.55 -16.29 -8.39
N GLY A 83 8.78 -16.10 -7.91
CA GLY A 83 9.97 -16.77 -8.45
C GLY A 83 10.74 -15.93 -9.46
N GLN A 84 10.14 -14.85 -9.98
CA GLN A 84 10.83 -13.85 -10.78
C GLN A 84 11.36 -12.73 -9.89
N VAL A 85 12.58 -12.31 -10.21
CA VAL A 85 13.22 -11.17 -9.54
C VAL A 85 12.54 -9.88 -10.00
N ASP A 86 12.21 -8.99 -9.07
CA ASP A 86 11.71 -7.65 -9.38
C ASP A 86 12.61 -6.95 -10.40
N SER A 87 12.02 -6.35 -11.43
CA SER A 87 12.76 -5.70 -12.51
C SER A 87 13.72 -4.60 -12.02
N ILE A 88 13.38 -3.88 -10.95
CA ILE A 88 14.27 -2.87 -10.35
C ILE A 88 15.46 -3.56 -9.66
N ALA A 89 15.22 -4.65 -8.95
CA ALA A 89 16.28 -5.42 -8.30
C ALA A 89 17.22 -6.05 -9.34
N ALA A 90 16.67 -6.62 -10.41
CA ALA A 90 17.42 -7.16 -11.53
C ALA A 90 18.30 -6.08 -12.19
N ALA A 91 17.76 -4.88 -12.41
CA ALA A 91 18.53 -3.76 -12.96
C ALA A 91 19.67 -3.31 -12.02
N HIS A 92 19.42 -3.25 -10.70
CA HIS A 92 20.46 -2.93 -9.72
C HIS A 92 21.60 -3.96 -9.71
N LEU A 93 21.25 -5.24 -9.85
CA LEU A 93 22.19 -6.37 -9.77
C LEU A 93 22.80 -6.75 -11.13
N ALA A 94 22.43 -6.07 -12.21
CA ALA A 94 22.89 -6.39 -13.57
C ALA A 94 24.42 -6.37 -13.72
N HIS A 95 25.12 -5.54 -12.94
CA HIS A 95 26.58 -5.44 -12.93
C HIS A 95 27.30 -6.70 -12.44
N LEU A 96 26.60 -7.63 -11.77
CA LEU A 96 27.18 -8.88 -11.29
C LEU A 96 27.39 -9.92 -12.38
N ASP A 97 26.75 -9.73 -13.55
CA ASP A 97 26.77 -10.68 -14.67
C ASP A 97 26.51 -12.13 -14.22
N ALA A 98 25.53 -12.28 -13.33
CA ALA A 98 25.21 -13.52 -12.63
C ALA A 98 23.74 -13.89 -12.84
N PRO A 99 23.40 -15.20 -12.93
CA PRO A 99 22.01 -15.62 -12.95
C PRO A 99 21.35 -15.27 -11.61
N LEU A 100 20.28 -14.48 -11.68
CA LEU A 100 19.48 -14.05 -10.54
C LEU A 100 18.21 -14.89 -10.45
N ARG A 101 17.87 -15.32 -9.23
CA ARG A 101 16.59 -15.99 -8.94
C ARG A 101 16.09 -15.61 -7.56
N VAL A 102 14.80 -15.72 -7.32
CA VAL A 102 14.27 -15.66 -5.95
C VAL A 102 14.77 -16.91 -5.20
N ALA A 103 15.29 -16.72 -3.99
CA ALA A 103 15.82 -17.78 -3.17
C ALA A 103 14.70 -18.74 -2.72
N THR A 104 15.03 -20.03 -2.70
CA THR A 104 14.18 -21.09 -2.16
C THR A 104 14.89 -21.68 -0.95
N LEU A 105 14.17 -21.82 0.15
CA LEU A 105 14.67 -22.48 1.35
C LEU A 105 14.84 -24.00 1.11
N PRO A 106 15.64 -24.71 1.93
CA PRO A 106 15.82 -26.16 1.79
C PRO A 106 14.53 -26.98 1.90
N ASP A 107 13.49 -26.44 2.52
CA ASP A 107 12.15 -27.03 2.63
C ASP A 107 11.26 -26.80 1.39
N GLY A 108 11.80 -26.15 0.34
CA GLY A 108 11.10 -25.85 -0.91
C GLY A 108 10.30 -24.55 -0.88
N HIS A 109 10.34 -23.78 0.20
CA HIS A 109 9.58 -22.53 0.29
C HIS A 109 10.30 -21.36 -0.39
N VAL A 110 9.60 -20.71 -1.33
CA VAL A 110 10.07 -19.50 -2.02
C VAL A 110 10.01 -18.30 -1.08
N MET A 111 11.08 -17.51 -1.04
CA MET A 111 11.24 -16.33 -0.18
C MET A 111 10.78 -15.06 -0.92
N ASP A 112 9.48 -14.97 -1.15
CA ASP A 112 8.81 -13.82 -1.78
C ASP A 112 7.47 -13.55 -1.09
N ALA A 113 7.20 -12.29 -0.76
CA ALA A 113 5.92 -11.87 -0.21
C ALA A 113 5.47 -10.53 -0.80
N SER A 114 4.20 -10.51 -1.21
CA SER A 114 3.46 -9.31 -1.58
C SER A 114 2.49 -8.96 -0.47
N LEU A 115 2.68 -7.80 0.16
CA LEU A 115 1.87 -7.35 1.28
C LEU A 115 1.03 -6.12 0.91
N VAL A 116 -0.13 -5.99 1.54
CA VAL A 116 -1.05 -4.86 1.31
C VAL A 116 -1.57 -4.29 2.62
N LEU A 117 -1.77 -2.98 2.66
CA LEU A 117 -2.50 -2.30 3.73
C LEU A 117 -3.55 -1.37 3.10
N VAL A 118 -4.82 -1.74 3.22
CA VAL A 118 -5.95 -1.02 2.62
C VAL A 118 -6.85 -0.43 3.71
N ASP A 119 -7.10 0.87 3.61
CA ASP A 119 -8.19 1.57 4.28
C ASP A 119 -8.86 2.47 3.24
N LEU A 120 -10.02 2.01 2.74
CA LEU A 120 -10.76 2.72 1.70
C LEU A 120 -11.33 4.06 2.19
N ALA A 121 -11.70 4.16 3.46
CA ALA A 121 -12.28 5.37 4.05
C ALA A 121 -11.23 6.48 4.15
N GLN A 122 -9.98 6.11 4.41
CA GLN A 122 -8.84 7.05 4.47
C GLN A 122 -8.17 7.27 3.11
N ASN A 123 -8.71 6.73 2.02
CA ASN A 123 -8.06 6.72 0.71
C ASN A 123 -6.62 6.19 0.82
N MET A 124 -6.42 5.09 1.54
CA MET A 124 -5.12 4.47 1.76
C MET A 124 -5.08 3.08 1.14
N ASP A 125 -4.19 2.90 0.18
CA ASP A 125 -3.85 1.58 -0.35
C ASP A 125 -2.35 1.58 -0.59
N LYS A 126 -1.65 0.84 0.27
CA LYS A 126 -0.20 0.73 0.28
C LYS A 126 0.19 -0.71 -0.02
N TYR A 127 1.28 -0.88 -0.74
CA TYR A 127 1.90 -2.18 -0.94
C TYR A 127 3.29 -2.21 -0.32
N TYR A 128 3.72 -3.42 0.05
CA TYR A 128 5.08 -3.71 0.46
C TYR A 128 5.48 -5.07 -0.10
N LEU A 129 6.45 -5.07 -1.01
CA LEU A 129 7.05 -6.27 -1.59
C LEU A 129 8.37 -6.55 -0.88
N ILE A 130 8.64 -7.83 -0.64
CA ILE A 130 9.90 -8.31 -0.12
C ILE A 130 10.31 -9.60 -0.83
N GLN A 131 11.53 -9.61 -1.37
CA GLN A 131 12.11 -10.75 -2.07
C GLN A 131 13.51 -11.02 -1.54
N LEU A 132 13.81 -12.29 -1.26
CA LEU A 132 15.19 -12.73 -1.10
C LEU A 132 15.69 -13.22 -2.45
N ILE A 133 16.77 -12.63 -2.95
CA ILE A 133 17.35 -12.90 -4.26
C ILE A 133 18.67 -13.63 -4.06
N GLN A 134 18.87 -14.71 -4.81
CA GLN A 134 20.13 -15.44 -4.89
C GLN A 134 20.82 -15.13 -6.22
N ALA A 135 22.07 -14.72 -6.14
CA ALA A 135 22.97 -14.50 -7.26
C ALA A 135 24.16 -15.46 -7.16
N ASN A 136 24.40 -16.24 -8.20
CA ASN A 136 25.58 -17.12 -8.27
C ASN A 136 26.69 -16.37 -9.03
N VAL A 137 27.59 -15.71 -8.31
CA VAL A 137 28.55 -14.78 -8.92
C VAL A 137 29.85 -15.50 -9.22
N SER A 138 30.16 -15.69 -10.51
CA SER A 138 31.38 -16.38 -10.96
C SER A 138 32.66 -15.64 -10.55
N SER A 139 32.64 -14.30 -10.55
CA SER A 139 33.77 -13.45 -10.17
C SER A 139 34.09 -13.46 -8.66
N LEU A 140 33.20 -14.00 -7.82
CA LEU A 140 33.37 -14.14 -6.37
C LEU A 140 33.64 -15.60 -5.96
N GLY A 141 34.20 -16.41 -6.87
CA GLY A 141 34.56 -17.80 -6.58
C GLY A 141 33.43 -18.81 -6.83
N GLY A 142 32.31 -18.38 -7.42
CA GLY A 142 31.17 -19.26 -7.71
C GLY A 142 30.21 -19.47 -6.53
N ASP A 143 30.48 -18.83 -5.39
CA ASP A 143 29.62 -18.90 -4.22
C ASP A 143 28.30 -18.14 -4.44
N SER A 144 27.26 -18.60 -3.75
CA SER A 144 25.96 -17.94 -3.76
C SER A 144 25.99 -16.71 -2.85
N HIS A 145 25.70 -15.55 -3.42
CA HIS A 145 25.43 -14.32 -2.68
C HIS A 145 23.94 -14.06 -2.62
N TYR A 146 23.49 -13.51 -1.49
CA TYR A 146 22.08 -13.27 -1.24
C TYR A 146 21.81 -11.78 -1.05
N TYR A 147 20.67 -11.31 -1.55
CA TYR A 147 20.25 -9.92 -1.43
C TYR A 147 18.79 -9.87 -0.99
N CYS A 148 18.48 -9.07 0.03
CA CYS A 148 17.11 -8.82 0.45
C CYS A 148 16.62 -7.53 -0.23
N PHE A 149 15.70 -7.66 -1.17
CA PHE A 149 15.09 -6.55 -1.87
C PHE A 149 13.72 -6.23 -1.27
N THR A 150 13.47 -4.94 -1.03
CA THR A 150 12.15 -4.46 -0.64
C THR A 150 11.70 -3.31 -1.52
N ARG A 151 10.41 -3.25 -1.82
CA ARG A 151 9.80 -2.16 -2.56
C ARG A 151 8.43 -1.81 -1.99
N TRP A 152 8.16 -0.54 -1.75
CA TRP A 152 6.94 -0.11 -1.09
C TRP A 152 6.43 1.21 -1.62
N GLY A 153 5.11 1.40 -1.56
CA GLY A 153 4.52 2.63 -2.06
C GLY A 153 3.01 2.62 -2.01
N ARG A 154 2.43 3.59 -2.70
CA ARG A 154 1.00 3.63 -3.00
C ARG A 154 0.74 2.66 -4.14
N THR A 155 -0.31 1.85 -4.05
CA THR A 155 -0.67 0.93 -5.14
C THR A 155 -0.85 1.70 -6.45
N GLY A 156 -0.10 1.31 -7.49
CA GLY A 156 -0.04 2.00 -8.79
C GLY A 156 1.13 2.95 -9.00
N THR A 157 2.00 3.11 -8.00
CA THR A 157 3.26 3.83 -8.18
C THR A 157 4.45 2.88 -8.14
N ALA A 158 5.57 3.30 -8.74
CA ALA A 158 6.85 2.59 -8.63
C ALA A 158 7.32 2.45 -7.18
N GLY A 159 6.88 3.35 -6.31
CA GLY A 159 7.25 3.36 -4.90
C GLY A 159 8.69 3.78 -4.65
N GLN A 160 9.16 3.44 -3.46
CA GLN A 160 10.57 3.45 -3.06
C GLN A 160 11.04 2.02 -2.93
N HIS A 161 12.34 1.80 -3.05
CA HIS A 161 12.95 0.49 -2.93
C HIS A 161 14.26 0.55 -2.17
N GLN A 162 14.64 -0.61 -1.62
CA GLN A 162 15.91 -0.81 -0.98
C GLN A 162 16.43 -2.20 -1.34
N LEU A 163 17.73 -2.28 -1.60
CA LEU A 163 18.44 -3.53 -1.82
C LEU A 163 19.49 -3.65 -0.70
N ASP A 164 19.40 -4.72 0.07
CA ASP A 164 20.29 -5.00 1.19
C ASP A 164 21.12 -6.25 0.92
N GLY A 165 22.42 -6.19 1.14
CA GLY A 165 23.40 -7.22 0.79
C GLY A 165 24.66 -6.64 0.12
N PRO A 166 25.60 -7.50 -0.34
CA PRO A 166 25.51 -8.96 -0.37
C PRO A 166 25.58 -9.60 1.02
N HIS A 167 24.77 -10.62 1.22
CA HIS A 167 24.82 -11.54 2.35
C HIS A 167 25.50 -12.83 1.91
N VAL A 168 26.47 -13.31 2.70
CA VAL A 168 27.28 -14.50 2.33
C VAL A 168 26.50 -15.80 2.55
N THR A 169 25.65 -15.85 3.59
CA THR A 169 24.92 -17.06 3.95
C THR A 169 23.43 -16.90 3.74
N LEU A 170 22.77 -17.95 3.25
CA LEU A 170 21.30 -18.01 3.15
C LEU A 170 20.63 -17.75 4.51
N ALA A 171 21.16 -18.32 5.59
CA ALA A 171 20.58 -18.19 6.93
C ALA A 171 20.52 -16.72 7.41
N HIS A 172 21.59 -15.95 7.21
CA HIS A 172 21.59 -14.53 7.57
C HIS A 172 20.59 -13.74 6.73
N ALA A 173 20.58 -13.97 5.41
CA ALA A 173 19.68 -13.26 4.50
C ALA A 173 18.19 -13.62 4.74
N GLN A 174 17.92 -14.87 5.10
CA GLN A 174 16.61 -15.33 5.57
C GLN A 174 16.19 -14.59 6.84
N ALA A 175 17.07 -14.48 7.84
CA ALA A 175 16.75 -13.75 9.08
C ALA A 175 16.39 -12.27 8.81
N VAL A 176 17.09 -11.61 7.87
CA VAL A 176 16.76 -10.24 7.44
C VAL A 176 15.38 -10.19 6.79
N PHE A 177 15.07 -11.14 5.90
CA PHE A 177 13.74 -11.23 5.27
C PHE A 177 12.64 -11.40 6.31
N GLU A 178 12.79 -12.39 7.19
CA GLU A 178 11.78 -12.72 8.20
C GLU A 178 11.58 -11.59 9.21
N SER A 179 12.65 -10.88 9.58
CA SER A 179 12.58 -9.69 10.42
C SER A 179 11.72 -8.59 9.80
N LYS A 180 11.96 -8.26 8.52
CA LYS A 180 11.16 -7.26 7.78
C LYS A 180 9.71 -7.71 7.62
N PHE A 181 9.47 -8.98 7.30
CA PHE A 181 8.12 -9.54 7.20
C PHE A 181 7.37 -9.40 8.54
N HIS A 182 8.00 -9.81 9.64
CA HIS A 182 7.41 -9.72 10.98
C HIS A 182 7.17 -8.27 11.40
N GLU A 183 8.06 -7.34 11.09
CA GLU A 183 7.87 -5.91 11.37
C GLU A 183 6.57 -5.37 10.74
N LYS A 184 6.31 -5.73 9.47
CA LYS A 184 5.17 -5.23 8.70
C LYS A 184 3.86 -5.94 8.99
N THR A 185 3.90 -7.25 9.28
CA THR A 185 2.70 -8.09 9.46
C THR A 185 2.39 -8.39 10.93
N GLY A 186 3.38 -8.31 11.81
CA GLY A 186 3.30 -8.78 13.20
C GLY A 186 3.32 -10.30 13.36
N GLN A 187 3.59 -11.06 12.29
CA GLN A 187 3.58 -12.52 12.29
C GLN A 187 4.90 -13.10 11.79
N ALA A 188 5.25 -14.27 12.29
CA ALA A 188 6.44 -14.97 11.85
C ALA A 188 6.24 -15.57 10.44
N TRP A 189 7.28 -15.60 9.64
CA TRP A 189 7.20 -16.11 8.26
C TRP A 189 6.75 -17.58 8.17
N HIS A 190 7.16 -18.41 9.13
CA HIS A 190 6.80 -19.82 9.16
C HIS A 190 5.30 -20.06 9.42
N THR A 191 4.56 -19.10 9.99
CA THR A 191 3.11 -19.23 10.26
C THR A 191 2.22 -18.74 9.11
N ARG A 192 2.80 -18.39 7.94
CA ARG A 192 2.06 -17.81 6.81
C ARG A 192 0.96 -18.70 6.21
N ALA A 193 1.01 -20.02 6.42
CA ALA A 193 -0.04 -20.93 5.97
C ALA A 193 -1.39 -20.67 6.69
N SER A 194 -1.32 -20.22 7.94
CA SER A 194 -2.46 -19.83 8.78
C SER A 194 -2.47 -18.32 9.04
N PHE A 195 -2.00 -17.52 8.08
CA PHE A 195 -1.89 -16.08 8.23
C PHE A 195 -3.26 -15.44 8.52
N ALA A 196 -3.32 -14.62 9.56
CA ALA A 196 -4.51 -13.84 9.91
C ALA A 196 -4.16 -12.37 10.02
N GLN A 197 -4.74 -11.52 9.17
CA GLN A 197 -4.44 -10.09 9.19
C GLN A 197 -4.66 -9.48 10.58
N ILE A 198 -3.68 -8.68 11.04
CA ILE A 198 -3.78 -7.88 12.26
C ILE A 198 -4.21 -6.46 11.88
N ASP A 199 -5.15 -5.89 12.62
CA ASP A 199 -5.63 -4.52 12.37
C ASP A 199 -4.47 -3.51 12.43
N GLY A 200 -4.45 -2.57 11.48
CA GLY A 200 -3.37 -1.59 11.30
C GLY A 200 -2.02 -2.16 10.81
N LYS A 201 -1.90 -3.47 10.57
CA LYS A 201 -0.72 -4.11 9.96
C LYS A 201 -1.00 -4.55 8.53
N TYR A 202 0.06 -4.81 7.78
CA TYR A 202 -0.06 -5.31 6.42
C TYR A 202 -0.62 -6.73 6.42
N ASP A 203 -1.51 -7.00 5.47
CA ASP A 203 -1.98 -8.31 5.10
C ASP A 203 -1.04 -8.96 4.07
N LEU A 204 -1.09 -10.29 3.98
CA LEU A 204 -0.36 -11.09 3.00
C LEU A 204 -1.28 -11.40 1.81
N LEU A 205 -0.94 -10.89 0.63
CA LEU A 205 -1.66 -11.24 -0.59
C LEU A 205 -1.23 -12.62 -1.08
N ARG A 206 -2.21 -13.49 -1.34
CA ARG A 206 -2.03 -14.66 -2.18
C ARG A 206 -1.92 -14.19 -3.62
N VAL A 207 -0.91 -14.63 -4.32
CA VAL A 207 -0.77 -14.31 -5.74
C VAL A 207 -0.50 -15.63 -6.46
N ASP A 208 -1.28 -15.87 -7.51
CA ASP A 208 -1.08 -17.00 -8.39
C ASP A 208 -0.21 -16.55 -9.56
N TYR A 209 1.00 -17.07 -9.58
CA TYR A 209 2.07 -16.62 -10.46
C TYR A 209 2.17 -17.43 -11.76
N GLU A 210 1.40 -18.51 -11.87
CA GLU A 210 1.21 -19.24 -13.12
C GLU A 210 0.07 -18.64 -13.96
N ALA A 211 -0.72 -17.74 -13.36
CA ALA A 211 -1.78 -17.03 -14.05
C ALA A 211 -1.20 -16.15 -15.18
N LYS A 212 -1.50 -16.51 -16.43
CA LYS A 212 -1.09 -15.74 -17.61
C LYS A 212 -1.72 -14.34 -17.56
N ALA A 213 -0.87 -13.32 -17.46
CA ALA A 213 -1.25 -11.90 -17.50
C ALA A 213 -1.57 -11.42 -18.93
N ASN A 214 -2.52 -12.07 -19.60
CA ASN A 214 -2.87 -11.78 -21.00
C ASN A 214 -4.11 -10.88 -21.14
N GLY A 215 -4.70 -10.43 -20.03
CA GLY A 215 -5.88 -9.59 -20.04
C GLY A 215 -5.60 -8.22 -20.66
N GLN A 216 -6.40 -7.84 -21.64
CA GLN A 216 -6.45 -6.45 -22.10
C GLN A 216 -7.52 -5.71 -21.31
N TRP A 217 -7.15 -4.57 -20.74
CA TRP A 217 -8.08 -3.78 -19.93
C TRP A 217 -8.56 -2.58 -20.72
N GLU A 218 -9.86 -2.29 -20.61
CA GLU A 218 -10.50 -1.14 -21.25
C GLU A 218 -11.42 -0.42 -20.26
N TYR A 219 -11.57 0.90 -20.42
CA TYR A 219 -12.53 1.72 -19.68
C TYR A 219 -13.50 2.39 -20.64
N TYR A 220 -14.74 2.57 -20.19
CA TYR A 220 -15.80 3.18 -20.98
C TYR A 220 -15.82 4.71 -20.79
N MET A 221 -15.93 5.43 -21.90
CA MET A 221 -16.15 6.88 -21.93
C MET A 221 -17.45 7.21 -22.65
N ASP A 222 -18.25 8.11 -22.07
CA ASP A 222 -19.58 8.50 -22.54
C ASP A 222 -19.86 10.02 -22.43
N ASP A 223 -18.83 10.78 -22.11
CA ASP A 223 -18.96 12.16 -21.65
C ASP A 223 -18.13 13.17 -22.47
N PHE A 224 -17.64 12.74 -23.64
CA PHE A 224 -16.91 13.56 -24.62
C PHE A 224 -15.70 14.33 -24.08
N VAL A 225 -15.14 13.89 -22.95
CA VAL A 225 -13.93 14.50 -22.38
C VAL A 225 -12.74 14.29 -23.32
N ASP A 226 -11.96 15.35 -23.51
CA ASP A 226 -10.79 15.41 -24.42
C ASP A 226 -11.12 15.14 -25.90
N GLY A 227 -12.37 15.37 -26.32
CA GLY A 227 -12.80 15.17 -27.71
C GLY A 227 -12.90 13.69 -28.10
N LYS A 228 -12.87 12.78 -27.13
CA LYS A 228 -13.02 11.34 -27.35
C LYS A 228 -14.48 10.98 -27.57
N ALA A 229 -14.76 10.22 -28.61
CA ALA A 229 -16.11 9.70 -28.87
C ALA A 229 -16.53 8.70 -27.78
N THR A 230 -17.84 8.51 -27.61
CA THR A 230 -18.37 7.49 -26.71
C THR A 230 -17.88 6.10 -27.13
N GLY A 231 -17.30 5.34 -26.20
CA GLY A 231 -16.75 4.02 -26.50
C GLY A 231 -15.82 3.45 -25.44
N TRP A 232 -15.29 2.26 -25.73
CA TRP A 232 -14.28 1.58 -24.92
C TRP A 232 -12.88 1.99 -25.35
N TYR A 233 -12.03 2.31 -24.38
CA TYR A 233 -10.66 2.73 -24.62
C TYR A 233 -9.69 1.85 -23.84
N PRO A 234 -8.57 1.45 -24.45
CA PRO A 234 -7.58 0.63 -23.77
C PRO A 234 -6.90 1.42 -22.65
N TYR A 235 -6.54 0.72 -21.59
CA TYR A 235 -5.56 1.22 -20.63
C TYR A 235 -4.18 1.34 -21.29
N THR A 236 -3.31 2.16 -20.71
CA THR A 236 -1.88 2.17 -21.08
C THR A 236 -1.25 0.83 -20.72
N ALA A 237 -0.09 0.48 -21.30
CA ALA A 237 0.61 -0.75 -20.96
C ALA A 237 0.82 -0.93 -19.44
N GLY A 238 1.30 0.11 -18.75
CA GLY A 238 1.45 0.10 -17.29
C GLY A 238 0.12 -0.02 -16.54
N GLY A 239 -0.94 0.63 -17.03
CA GLY A 239 -2.29 0.49 -16.46
C GLY A 239 -2.85 -0.92 -16.62
N THR A 240 -2.65 -1.54 -17.78
CA THR A 240 -3.02 -2.94 -18.05
C THR A 240 -2.30 -3.89 -17.11
N THR A 241 -0.98 -3.78 -16.98
CA THR A 241 -0.18 -4.58 -16.05
C THR A 241 -0.69 -4.44 -14.62
N GLN A 242 -0.98 -3.22 -14.19
CA GLN A 242 -1.49 -2.97 -12.85
C GLN A 242 -2.87 -3.60 -12.63
N MET A 243 -3.80 -3.39 -13.56
CA MET A 243 -5.15 -3.94 -13.47
C MET A 243 -5.13 -5.47 -13.47
N GLU A 244 -4.21 -6.07 -14.23
CA GLU A 244 -4.03 -7.52 -14.25
C GLU A 244 -3.51 -8.06 -12.92
N PHE A 245 -2.53 -7.39 -12.29
CA PHE A 245 -2.08 -7.75 -10.94
C PHE A 245 -3.22 -7.67 -9.91
N LEU A 246 -4.04 -6.60 -9.97
CA LEU A 246 -5.20 -6.47 -9.09
C LEU A 246 -6.23 -7.57 -9.33
N TRP A 247 -6.44 -7.96 -10.58
CA TRP A 247 -7.37 -9.03 -10.94
C TRP A 247 -6.90 -10.40 -10.46
N GLN A 248 -5.62 -10.73 -10.66
CA GLN A 248 -5.03 -11.98 -10.18
C GLN A 248 -5.13 -12.08 -8.65
N THR A 249 -4.77 -10.99 -7.95
CA THR A 249 -4.87 -10.94 -6.49
C THR A 249 -6.33 -10.98 -6.02
N HIS A 250 -7.27 -10.34 -6.71
CA HIS A 250 -8.68 -10.41 -6.36
C HIS A 250 -9.24 -11.84 -6.42
N GLN A 251 -8.89 -12.60 -7.46
CA GLN A 251 -9.34 -14.00 -7.59
C GLN A 251 -8.82 -14.88 -6.43
N ALA A 252 -7.60 -14.63 -5.96
CA ALA A 252 -7.00 -15.37 -4.87
C ALA A 252 -7.34 -14.83 -3.46
N ASN A 253 -7.87 -13.60 -3.37
CA ASN A 253 -8.14 -12.90 -2.11
C ASN A 253 -9.50 -12.18 -2.15
N ALA A 254 -10.57 -12.91 -1.80
CA ALA A 254 -11.96 -12.42 -1.85
C ALA A 254 -12.26 -11.19 -0.96
N THR A 255 -11.38 -10.85 -0.01
CA THR A 255 -11.52 -9.67 0.85
C THR A 255 -11.21 -8.36 0.09
N TYR A 256 -10.43 -8.42 -0.98
CA TYR A 256 -9.84 -7.26 -1.66
C TYR A 256 -10.52 -6.90 -2.98
N ASN A 257 -11.86 -6.93 -3.00
CA ASN A 257 -12.68 -6.64 -4.20
C ASN A 257 -12.63 -5.17 -4.62
N SER A 258 -12.38 -4.29 -3.66
CA SER A 258 -12.18 -2.86 -3.87
C SER A 258 -10.76 -2.45 -3.50
N ARG A 259 -10.08 -1.76 -4.41
CA ARG A 259 -8.69 -1.32 -4.27
C ARG A 259 -8.54 0.14 -4.67
N ILE A 260 -7.52 0.81 -4.19
CA ILE A 260 -7.21 2.19 -4.60
C ILE A 260 -5.92 2.21 -5.38
N VAL A 261 -5.99 2.80 -6.57
CA VAL A 261 -4.90 2.87 -7.53
C VAL A 261 -4.53 4.33 -7.77
N GLN A 262 -3.27 4.66 -7.57
CA GLN A 262 -2.70 5.91 -8.04
C GLN A 262 -2.35 5.80 -9.53
N SER A 263 -2.77 6.77 -10.34
CA SER A 263 -2.39 6.90 -11.74
C SER A 263 -2.11 8.38 -12.04
N GLY A 264 -0.83 8.73 -12.09
CA GLY A 264 -0.39 10.12 -12.20
C GLY A 264 -0.88 10.97 -11.02
N HIS A 265 -1.59 12.07 -11.32
CA HIS A 265 -2.16 12.97 -10.31
C HIS A 265 -3.46 12.47 -9.68
N TYR A 266 -4.08 11.43 -10.25
CA TYR A 266 -5.38 10.94 -9.81
C TYR A 266 -5.26 9.66 -9.00
N SER A 267 -6.22 9.45 -8.11
CA SER A 267 -6.45 8.17 -7.44
C SER A 267 -7.81 7.65 -7.88
N TYR A 268 -7.89 6.34 -8.12
CA TYR A 268 -9.10 5.66 -8.54
C TYR A 268 -9.42 4.56 -7.55
N ARG A 269 -10.67 4.50 -7.09
CA ARG A 269 -11.22 3.32 -6.44
C ARG A 269 -11.65 2.35 -7.54
N ILE A 270 -11.03 1.19 -7.58
CA ILE A 270 -11.33 0.10 -8.51
C ILE A 270 -12.18 -0.91 -7.77
N ASP A 271 -13.36 -1.23 -8.29
CA ASP A 271 -14.21 -2.31 -7.84
C ASP A 271 -14.21 -3.40 -8.90
N LEU A 272 -13.56 -4.53 -8.59
CA LEU A 272 -13.35 -5.64 -9.53
C LEU A 272 -14.56 -6.57 -9.60
N THR A 273 -15.48 -6.49 -8.63
CA THR A 273 -16.75 -7.22 -8.66
C THR A 273 -17.76 -6.47 -9.52
N ALA A 274 -17.93 -5.18 -9.29
CA ALA A 274 -18.82 -4.33 -10.08
C ALA A 274 -18.23 -3.97 -11.46
N MET A 275 -16.93 -4.21 -11.65
CA MET A 275 -16.17 -3.82 -12.83
C MET A 275 -16.32 -2.32 -13.11
N THR A 276 -15.99 -1.52 -12.10
CA THR A 276 -16.00 -0.05 -12.17
C THR A 276 -14.71 0.56 -11.66
N GLN A 277 -14.41 1.77 -12.15
CA GLN A 277 -13.43 2.66 -11.56
C GLN A 277 -14.10 3.97 -11.19
N THR A 278 -13.85 4.49 -10.00
CA THR A 278 -14.32 5.80 -9.55
C THR A 278 -13.13 6.69 -9.28
N ASN A 279 -13.03 7.83 -9.95
CA ASN A 279 -12.03 8.83 -9.61
C ASN A 279 -12.36 9.42 -8.23
N ILE A 280 -11.43 9.38 -7.29
CA ILE A 280 -11.70 9.71 -5.88
C ILE A 280 -11.91 11.22 -5.68
N SER A 281 -11.28 12.09 -6.46
CA SER A 281 -11.42 13.54 -6.30
C SER A 281 -12.62 14.13 -7.03
N THR A 282 -13.05 13.52 -8.13
CA THR A 282 -14.17 14.01 -8.97
C THR A 282 -15.44 13.18 -8.81
N GLU A 283 -15.38 12.07 -8.07
CA GLU A 283 -16.45 11.07 -7.88
C GLU A 283 -16.95 10.41 -9.18
N LYS A 284 -16.27 10.69 -10.29
CA LYS A 284 -16.68 10.23 -11.60
C LYS A 284 -16.45 8.74 -11.73
N LEU A 285 -17.54 8.02 -11.97
CA LEU A 285 -17.56 6.59 -12.18
C LEU A 285 -17.46 6.25 -13.67
N ARG A 286 -16.65 5.25 -14.00
CA ARG A 286 -16.57 4.66 -15.33
C ARG A 286 -16.64 3.14 -15.22
N ARG A 287 -17.27 2.50 -16.20
CA ARG A 287 -17.24 1.03 -16.34
C ARG A 287 -15.87 0.60 -16.87
N ILE A 288 -15.40 -0.56 -16.43
CA ILE A 288 -14.15 -1.17 -16.90
C ILE A 288 -14.43 -2.59 -17.36
N ARG A 289 -13.57 -3.15 -18.21
CA ARG A 289 -13.66 -4.56 -18.60
C ARG A 289 -12.30 -5.17 -18.87
N ARG A 290 -12.19 -6.48 -18.61
CA ARG A 290 -11.07 -7.33 -19.02
C ARG A 290 -11.47 -8.11 -20.27
N ARG A 291 -10.69 -8.03 -21.33
CA ARG A 291 -10.81 -8.85 -22.53
C ARG A 291 -9.75 -9.96 -22.49
N ARG A 292 -10.12 -11.13 -23.01
CA ARG A 292 -9.22 -12.27 -23.20
C ARG A 292 -8.62 -12.24 -24.60
#